data_AF-A0A4S2SH32-F1
#
_entry.id   AF-A0A4S2SH32-F1
#
_cell.length_a   1.000
_cell.length_b   1.000
_cell.length_c   1.000
_cell.angle_alpha   90.00
_cell.angle_beta   90.00
_cell.angle_gamma   90.00
#
_symmetry.space_group_name_H-M   'P 1'
#
loop_
_entity.id
_entity.type
_entity.pdbx_description
1 polymer ?
#
loop_
_entity_poly.entity_id
_entity_poly.type
_entity_poly.pdbx_seq_one_letter_code
_entity_poly.pdbx_strand_id
1 'polypeptide(L)'
;LLAGGKAALENANTELGLALSDDEIDYLVDAFTRAQRNPTDVELMMFAQANSEHCRHKIFNADWTIDGEKQSKSLSGMIRNTHELHPEGTVVAYSDNSSVIEGANISRFYQRGAAKGNVYEASDELTHILMKVETHNHPTAISPFPGASTGAGGEIRDEGATGRGAKPKAGLTGFTVSNLMVTHAVQPWENARDVAQAPAQRDALAQGGIYGKPDRIASPLQIMIDGPLGGAAFNNEFGR
;
A
#
# COMPACT_ATOMS: atom_id res chain seq x y z
N LEU A 1 12.10 25.82 18.31
CA LEU A 1 13.40 25.93 17.61
C LEU A 1 14.18 27.19 18.00
N LEU A 2 13.63 28.40 17.80
CA LEU A 2 14.38 29.65 18.00
C LEU A 2 14.84 29.89 19.45
N ALA A 3 14.07 29.41 20.44
CA ALA A 3 14.45 29.46 21.86
C ALA A 3 14.99 28.12 22.40
N GLY A 4 14.50 26.98 21.89
CA GLY A 4 14.78 25.64 22.41
C GLY A 4 15.76 24.80 21.59
N GLY A 5 16.34 25.36 20.51
CA GLY A 5 17.28 24.67 19.63
C GLY A 5 16.72 23.38 19.01
N LYS A 6 17.64 22.46 18.67
CA LYS A 6 17.35 21.13 18.12
C LYS A 6 16.51 20.26 19.08
N ALA A 7 16.77 20.36 20.39
CA ALA A 7 16.05 19.60 21.42
C ALA A 7 14.52 19.80 21.38
N ALA A 8 14.06 20.99 21.00
CA ALA A 8 12.63 21.23 20.82
C ALA A 8 12.01 20.36 19.70
N LEU A 9 12.76 20.06 18.63
CA LEU A 9 12.30 19.16 17.57
C LEU A 9 12.40 17.69 17.97
N GLU A 10 13.43 17.30 18.73
CA GLU A 10 13.55 15.93 19.26
C GLU A 10 12.39 15.59 20.20
N ASN A 11 12.00 16.56 21.05
CA ASN A 11 10.82 16.42 21.91
C ASN A 11 9.54 16.33 21.08
N ALA A 12 9.35 17.22 20.10
CA ALA A 12 8.18 17.17 19.21
C ALA A 12 8.10 15.86 18.41
N ASN A 13 9.24 15.31 17.98
CA ASN A 13 9.34 14.03 17.28
C ASN A 13 8.75 12.89 18.13
N THR A 14 9.08 12.89 19.42
CA THR A 14 8.59 11.88 20.37
C THR A 14 7.13 12.11 20.74
N GLU A 15 6.75 13.33 21.11
CA GLU A 15 5.40 13.66 21.58
C GLU A 15 4.33 13.49 20.49
N LEU A 16 4.65 13.86 19.25
CA LEU A 16 3.73 13.77 18.11
C LEU A 16 3.85 12.46 17.34
N GLY A 17 4.84 11.61 17.67
CA GLY A 17 5.07 10.35 16.97
C GLY A 17 5.48 10.51 15.50
N LEU A 18 6.36 11.48 15.20
CA LEU A 18 6.74 11.83 13.82
C LEU A 18 7.69 10.80 13.18
N ALA A 19 8.40 10.02 14.00
CA ALA A 19 9.37 9.01 13.58
C ALA A 19 10.45 9.55 12.62
N LEU A 20 10.88 10.80 12.83
CA LEU A 20 11.95 11.45 12.05
C LEU A 20 13.31 10.86 12.40
N SER A 21 14.16 10.68 11.40
CA SER A 21 15.58 10.34 11.58
C SER A 21 16.42 11.57 11.93
N ASP A 22 17.64 11.36 12.41
CA ASP A 22 18.53 12.45 12.85
C ASP A 22 18.82 13.47 11.74
N ASP A 23 19.00 12.99 10.49
CA ASP A 23 19.22 13.83 9.31
C ASP A 23 17.97 14.61 8.89
N GLU A 24 16.77 14.05 9.08
CA GLU A 24 15.50 14.74 8.86
C GLU A 24 15.27 15.84 9.91
N ILE A 25 15.64 15.58 11.17
CA ILE A 25 15.62 16.60 12.23
C ILE A 25 16.60 17.72 11.86
N ASP A 26 17.84 17.39 11.47
CA ASP A 26 18.84 18.38 11.08
C ASP A 26 18.39 19.23 9.88
N TYR A 27 17.75 18.60 8.89
CA TYR A 27 17.13 19.31 7.76
C TYR A 27 16.08 20.32 8.23
N LEU A 28 15.19 19.93 9.15
CA LEU A 28 14.16 20.83 9.69
C LEU A 28 14.77 21.96 10.54
N VAL A 29 15.80 21.67 11.34
CA VAL A 29 16.54 22.70 12.10
C VAL A 29 17.08 23.76 11.13
N ASP A 30 17.78 23.35 10.08
CA ASP A 30 18.34 24.26 9.07
C ASP A 30 17.25 25.05 8.35
N ALA A 31 16.20 24.37 7.85
CA ALA A 31 15.09 24.99 7.13
C ALA A 31 14.39 26.09 7.95
N PHE A 32 14.03 25.80 9.20
CA PHE A 32 13.29 26.74 10.05
C PHE A 32 14.19 27.80 10.70
N THR A 33 15.49 27.52 10.87
CA THR A 33 16.48 28.54 11.24
C THR A 33 16.62 29.57 10.12
N ARG A 34 16.75 29.14 8.85
CA ARG A 34 16.77 30.05 7.69
C ARG A 34 15.48 30.84 7.54
N ALA A 35 14.34 30.21 7.81
CA ALA A 35 13.03 30.87 7.75
C ALA A 35 12.79 31.85 8.92
N GLN A 36 13.70 31.90 9.90
CA GLN A 36 13.62 32.75 11.10
C GLN A 36 12.28 32.65 11.85
N ARG A 37 11.69 31.46 11.86
CA ARG A 37 10.43 31.18 12.57
C ARG A 37 10.43 29.77 13.12
N ASN A 38 9.63 29.53 14.15
CA ASN A 38 9.36 28.17 14.58
C ASN A 38 8.47 27.45 13.56
N PRO A 39 8.65 26.13 13.37
CA PRO A 39 7.68 25.29 12.68
C PRO A 39 6.38 25.22 13.47
N THR A 40 5.25 25.10 12.77
CA THR A 40 4.01 24.64 13.39
C THR A 40 3.98 23.12 13.47
N ASP A 41 3.17 22.59 14.38
CA ASP A 41 2.86 21.17 14.46
C ASP A 41 2.35 20.60 13.12
N VAL A 42 1.46 21.33 12.43
CA VAL A 42 0.94 20.94 11.11
C VAL A 42 2.06 20.80 10.08
N GLU A 43 3.04 21.71 10.06
CA GLU A 43 4.18 21.63 9.14
C GLU A 43 5.07 20.42 9.42
N LEU A 44 5.30 20.11 10.71
CA LEU A 44 6.08 18.94 11.12
C LEU A 44 5.36 17.63 10.78
N MET A 45 4.06 17.54 11.07
CA MET A 45 3.24 16.38 10.72
C MET A 45 3.20 16.16 9.21
N MET A 46 2.99 17.22 8.42
CA MET A 46 3.03 17.14 6.96
C MET A 46 4.38 16.63 6.47
N PHE A 47 5.48 17.17 6.99
CA PHE A 47 6.83 16.76 6.61
C PHE A 47 7.08 15.28 6.95
N ALA A 48 6.72 14.85 8.15
CA ALA A 48 6.89 13.48 8.62
C ALA A 48 6.11 12.48 7.75
N GLN A 49 4.84 12.78 7.45
CA GLN A 49 4.02 11.91 6.60
C GLN A 49 4.59 11.81 5.17
N ALA A 50 5.02 12.94 4.59
CA ALA A 50 5.57 12.97 3.23
C ALA A 50 6.93 12.25 3.09
N ASN A 51 7.72 12.21 4.17
CA ASN A 51 9.05 11.60 4.18
C ASN A 51 9.10 10.22 4.86
N SER A 52 7.95 9.69 5.30
CA SER A 52 7.85 8.31 5.77
C SER A 52 8.32 7.31 4.72
N GLU A 53 8.75 6.12 5.16
CA GLU A 53 9.16 5.03 4.25
C GLU A 53 8.06 4.71 3.23
N HIS A 54 6.82 4.58 3.72
CA HIS A 54 5.64 4.25 2.91
C HIS A 54 5.38 5.28 1.79
N CYS A 55 5.58 6.58 2.05
CA CYS A 55 5.34 7.62 1.04
C CYS A 55 6.53 7.80 0.10
N ARG A 56 7.76 7.76 0.64
CA ARG A 56 8.97 8.11 -0.10
C ARG A 56 9.63 6.92 -0.79
N HIS A 57 9.23 5.69 -0.43
CA HIS A 57 9.77 4.45 -0.97
C HIS A 57 11.30 4.42 -0.88
N LYS A 58 11.85 4.78 0.31
CA LYS A 58 13.29 4.98 0.53
C LYS A 58 14.08 3.73 0.16
N ILE A 59 13.62 2.55 0.59
CA ILE A 59 14.27 1.25 0.33
C ILE A 59 14.29 0.95 -1.17
N PHE A 60 13.18 1.17 -1.87
CA PHE A 60 13.08 0.89 -3.30
C PHE A 60 13.99 1.78 -4.16
N ASN A 61 14.30 2.99 -3.68
CA ASN A 61 15.16 3.94 -4.36
C ASN A 61 16.61 3.95 -3.84
N ALA A 62 16.94 3.12 -2.85
CA ALA A 62 18.27 3.06 -2.25
C ALA A 62 19.32 2.48 -3.19
N ASP A 63 20.58 2.89 -2.97
CA ASP A 63 21.76 2.18 -3.45
C ASP A 63 21.97 0.91 -2.62
N TRP A 64 22.37 -0.18 -3.27
CA TRP A 64 22.61 -1.47 -2.62
C TRP A 64 24.07 -1.89 -2.71
N THR A 65 24.58 -2.50 -1.64
CA THR A 65 25.85 -3.25 -1.64
C THR A 65 25.54 -4.63 -1.08
N ILE A 66 25.76 -5.68 -1.88
CA ILE A 66 25.45 -7.07 -1.54
C ILE A 66 26.77 -7.84 -1.55
N ASP A 67 27.09 -8.50 -0.44
CA ASP A 67 28.34 -9.26 -0.27
C ASP A 67 29.62 -8.47 -0.60
N GLY A 68 29.60 -7.16 -0.30
CA GLY A 68 30.70 -6.23 -0.57
C GLY A 68 30.71 -5.63 -1.98
N GLU A 69 29.80 -6.02 -2.86
CA GLU A 69 29.71 -5.51 -4.23
C GLU A 69 28.59 -4.49 -4.40
N LYS A 70 28.96 -3.29 -4.87
CA LYS A 70 28.00 -2.22 -5.19
C LYS A 70 27.14 -2.62 -6.39
N GLN A 71 25.82 -2.54 -6.22
CA GLN A 71 24.85 -2.82 -7.27
C GLN A 71 24.62 -1.58 -8.15
N SER A 72 24.36 -1.80 -9.44
CA SER A 72 24.25 -0.73 -10.44
C SER A 72 22.87 -0.09 -10.53
N LYS A 73 21.82 -0.75 -10.01
CA LYS A 73 20.44 -0.27 -10.02
C LYS A 73 19.80 -0.41 -8.64
N SER A 74 18.90 0.51 -8.31
CA SER A 74 17.96 0.35 -7.20
C SER A 74 16.89 -0.68 -7.54
N LEU A 75 16.08 -1.12 -6.57
CA LEU A 75 14.95 -2.01 -6.82
C LEU A 75 13.96 -1.37 -7.82
N SER A 76 13.62 -0.09 -7.62
CA SER A 76 12.79 0.70 -8.54
C SER A 76 13.43 0.78 -9.94
N GLY A 77 14.75 0.94 -10.01
CA GLY A 77 15.49 0.92 -11.28
C GLY A 77 15.42 -0.43 -12.00
N MET A 78 15.45 -1.54 -11.26
CA MET A 78 15.26 -2.88 -11.84
C MET A 78 13.83 -3.09 -12.35
N ILE A 79 12.81 -2.58 -11.66
CA ILE A 79 11.42 -2.63 -12.13
C ILE A 79 11.23 -1.76 -13.38
N ARG A 80 11.76 -0.52 -13.40
CA ARG A 80 11.68 0.35 -14.59
C ARG A 80 12.38 -0.24 -15.81
N ASN A 81 13.46 -0.99 -15.60
CA ASN A 81 14.15 -1.70 -16.66
C ASN A 81 13.26 -2.69 -17.43
N THR A 82 12.22 -3.26 -16.82
CA THR A 82 11.30 -4.14 -17.56
C THR A 82 10.53 -3.36 -18.62
N HIS A 83 10.12 -2.13 -18.30
CA HIS A 83 9.46 -1.23 -19.24
C HIS A 83 10.44 -0.66 -20.28
N GLU A 84 11.66 -0.30 -19.87
CA GLU A 84 12.71 0.18 -20.80
C GLU A 84 13.01 -0.83 -21.91
N LEU A 85 13.01 -2.13 -21.57
CA LEU A 85 13.28 -3.21 -22.53
C LEU A 85 12.05 -3.63 -23.33
N HIS A 86 10.84 -3.48 -22.78
CA HIS A 86 9.58 -3.91 -23.38
C HIS A 86 8.49 -2.86 -23.19
N PRO A 87 8.55 -1.73 -23.94
CA PRO A 87 7.58 -0.65 -23.80
C PRO A 87 6.28 -0.88 -24.56
N GLU A 88 6.21 -1.91 -25.41
CA GLU A 88 5.10 -2.11 -26.34
C GLU A 88 3.75 -2.21 -25.62
N GLY A 89 2.76 -1.48 -26.14
CA GLY A 89 1.41 -1.47 -25.57
C GLY A 89 1.28 -0.65 -24.27
N THR A 90 2.32 0.03 -23.79
CA THR A 90 2.21 0.92 -22.63
C THR A 90 1.78 2.33 -23.05
N VAL A 91 0.73 2.87 -22.41
CA VAL A 91 0.28 4.26 -22.57
C VAL A 91 0.78 5.14 -21.42
N VAL A 92 0.70 4.62 -20.18
CA VAL A 92 1.17 5.31 -18.96
C VAL A 92 1.88 4.32 -18.04
N ALA A 93 3.09 4.67 -17.60
CA ALA A 93 3.82 3.95 -16.56
C ALA A 93 4.62 4.92 -15.68
N TYR A 94 4.53 4.73 -14.36
CA TYR A 94 5.30 5.44 -13.33
C TYR A 94 5.14 6.98 -13.27
N SER A 95 4.10 7.53 -13.88
CA SER A 95 3.82 8.98 -13.94
C SER A 95 2.41 9.35 -13.46
N ASP A 96 1.66 8.38 -12.93
CA ASP A 96 0.30 8.55 -12.41
C ASP A 96 0.04 7.51 -11.30
N ASN A 97 -1.13 7.56 -10.68
CA ASN A 97 -1.55 6.65 -9.61
C ASN A 97 -1.80 5.21 -10.07
N SER A 98 -1.94 4.99 -11.39
CA SER A 98 -2.13 3.67 -12.04
C SER A 98 -1.31 3.58 -13.32
N SER A 99 -1.09 2.38 -13.83
CA SER A 99 -0.57 2.18 -15.20
C SER A 99 -1.71 2.04 -16.20
N VAL A 100 -1.44 2.34 -17.47
CA VAL A 100 -2.39 2.20 -18.57
C VAL A 100 -1.73 1.50 -19.74
N ILE A 101 -2.40 0.48 -20.28
CA ILE A 101 -2.01 -0.21 -21.50
C ILE A 101 -2.98 0.08 -22.65
N GLU A 102 -2.50 -0.12 -23.87
CA GLU A 102 -3.31 -0.07 -25.06
C GLU A 102 -4.51 -1.01 -24.94
N GLY A 103 -5.66 -0.53 -25.43
CA GLY A 103 -6.89 -1.30 -25.43
C GLY A 103 -7.40 -1.44 -26.84
N ALA A 104 -8.72 -1.38 -27.02
CA ALA A 104 -9.33 -1.58 -28.33
C ALA A 104 -10.46 -0.57 -28.56
N ASN A 105 -10.83 -0.39 -29.82
CA ASN A 105 -12.10 0.23 -30.17
C ASN A 105 -13.23 -0.69 -29.73
N ILE A 106 -14.06 -0.21 -28.81
CA ILE A 106 -15.21 -0.94 -28.30
C ILE A 106 -16.45 -0.07 -28.32
N SER A 107 -17.61 -0.71 -28.33
CA SER A 107 -18.88 -0.01 -28.17
C SER A 107 -19.09 0.35 -26.69
N ARG A 108 -18.94 1.64 -26.37
CA ARG A 108 -19.19 2.22 -25.04
C ARG A 108 -20.63 2.70 -24.95
N PHE A 109 -21.33 2.30 -23.90
CA PHE A 109 -22.71 2.70 -23.65
C PHE A 109 -22.83 3.53 -22.37
N TYR A 110 -23.12 4.82 -22.52
CA TYR A 110 -23.35 5.73 -21.40
C TYR A 110 -24.16 6.95 -21.85
N GLN A 111 -24.64 7.72 -20.88
CA GLN A 111 -25.40 8.95 -21.13
C GLN A 111 -24.55 9.98 -21.88
N ARG A 112 -25.07 10.47 -23.01
CA ARG A 112 -24.45 11.57 -23.74
C ARG A 112 -24.91 12.88 -23.13
N GLY A 113 -23.95 13.67 -22.63
CA GLY A 113 -24.18 14.86 -21.80
C GLY A 113 -25.17 15.88 -22.38
N ALA A 114 -25.49 16.92 -21.61
CA ALA A 114 -26.65 17.79 -21.83
C ALA A 114 -26.85 18.29 -23.28
N ALA A 115 -25.77 18.57 -24.02
CA ALA A 115 -25.85 18.98 -25.42
C ALA A 115 -26.50 17.95 -26.36
N LYS A 116 -26.50 16.67 -25.99
CA LYS A 116 -27.13 15.55 -26.70
C LYS A 116 -28.39 15.03 -25.98
N GLY A 117 -29.00 15.86 -25.14
CA GLY A 117 -30.29 15.56 -24.52
C GLY A 117 -30.24 14.53 -23.40
N ASN A 118 -29.06 14.21 -22.85
CA ASN A 118 -28.95 13.33 -21.68
C ASN A 118 -29.50 11.91 -21.93
N VAL A 119 -29.39 11.43 -23.17
CA VAL A 119 -29.86 10.10 -23.60
C VAL A 119 -28.71 9.10 -23.60
N TYR A 120 -28.99 7.84 -23.26
CA TYR A 120 -28.03 6.75 -23.37
C TYR A 120 -27.86 6.32 -24.83
N GLU A 121 -26.61 6.24 -25.28
CA GLU A 121 -26.28 5.90 -26.66
C GLU A 121 -24.94 5.15 -26.72
N ALA A 122 -24.88 4.14 -27.58
CA ALA A 122 -23.64 3.44 -27.89
C ALA A 122 -22.74 4.30 -28.79
N SER A 123 -21.43 4.27 -28.58
CA SER A 123 -20.44 4.80 -29.52
C SER A 123 -19.22 3.89 -29.59
N ASP A 124 -18.62 3.81 -30.75
CA ASP A 124 -17.33 3.14 -30.91
C ASP A 124 -16.22 4.10 -30.48
N GLU A 125 -15.53 3.75 -29.39
CA GLU A 125 -14.49 4.57 -28.78
C GLU A 125 -13.26 3.70 -28.46
N LEU A 126 -12.07 4.23 -28.76
CA LEU A 126 -10.82 3.66 -28.27
C LEU A 126 -10.84 3.68 -26.74
N THR A 127 -10.83 2.51 -26.12
CA THR A 127 -10.87 2.36 -24.67
C THR A 127 -9.65 1.59 -24.21
N HIS A 128 -8.71 2.31 -23.59
CA HIS A 128 -7.53 1.75 -22.92
C HIS A 128 -7.89 1.02 -21.61
N ILE A 129 -6.95 0.26 -21.08
CA ILE A 129 -7.12 -0.51 -19.85
C ILE A 129 -6.14 0.05 -18.81
N LEU A 130 -6.66 0.50 -17.67
CA LEU A 130 -5.86 0.85 -16.52
C LEU A 130 -5.72 -0.36 -15.57
N MET A 131 -4.66 -0.38 -14.78
CA MET A 131 -4.47 -1.38 -13.72
C MET A 131 -3.70 -0.80 -12.54
N LYS A 132 -4.12 -1.19 -11.34
CA LYS A 132 -3.49 -0.86 -10.06
C LYS A 132 -3.73 -2.00 -9.07
N VAL A 133 -2.82 -2.15 -8.12
CA VAL A 133 -2.95 -3.04 -6.98
C VAL A 133 -2.37 -2.32 -5.78
N GLU A 134 -3.08 -2.34 -4.65
CA GLU A 134 -2.62 -1.82 -3.37
C GLU A 134 -2.70 -2.88 -2.28
N THR A 135 -2.08 -2.59 -1.14
CA THR A 135 -2.18 -3.43 0.06
C THR A 135 -2.56 -2.57 1.25
N HIS A 136 -3.23 -3.14 2.25
CA HIS A 136 -3.61 -2.42 3.47
C HIS A 136 -3.32 -3.25 4.73
N ASN A 137 -2.07 -3.69 4.84
CA ASN A 137 -1.65 -4.75 5.76
C ASN A 137 -1.76 -4.34 7.23
N HIS A 138 -1.12 -3.23 7.62
CA HIS A 138 -1.08 -2.79 9.01
C HIS A 138 -2.49 -2.47 9.57
N PRO A 139 -3.34 -1.69 8.89
CA PRO A 139 -4.70 -1.43 9.37
C PRO A 139 -5.54 -2.71 9.48
N THR A 140 -5.41 -3.63 8.51
CA THR A 140 -6.14 -4.92 8.53
C THR A 140 -5.72 -5.80 9.71
N ALA A 141 -4.45 -5.75 10.13
CA ALA A 141 -4.00 -6.45 11.32
C ALA A 141 -4.61 -5.89 12.62
N ILE A 142 -4.98 -4.61 12.66
CA ILE A 142 -5.59 -3.96 13.84
C ILE A 142 -7.12 -4.10 13.82
N SER A 143 -7.75 -3.77 12.70
CA SER A 143 -9.21 -3.80 12.52
C SER A 143 -9.54 -4.31 11.10
N PRO A 144 -9.79 -5.62 10.94
CA PRO A 144 -9.77 -6.23 9.61
C PRO A 144 -10.86 -5.73 8.66
N PHE A 145 -12.10 -5.55 9.15
CA PHE A 145 -13.20 -5.10 8.31
C PHE A 145 -12.93 -3.71 7.69
N PRO A 146 -12.72 -2.63 8.48
CA PRO A 146 -12.44 -1.33 7.88
C PRO A 146 -11.09 -1.32 7.17
N GLY A 147 -10.07 -2.06 7.62
CA GLY A 147 -8.78 -2.15 6.93
C GLY A 147 -8.91 -2.71 5.51
N ALA A 148 -9.62 -3.82 5.32
CA ALA A 148 -9.85 -4.36 3.98
C ALA A 148 -10.77 -3.44 3.15
N SER A 149 -11.80 -2.86 3.78
CA SER A 149 -12.75 -1.95 3.13
C SER A 149 -12.07 -0.69 2.57
N THR A 150 -11.26 0.00 3.38
CA THR A 150 -10.53 1.20 2.94
C THR A 150 -9.37 0.87 2.01
N GLY A 151 -8.82 -0.34 2.09
CA GLY A 151 -7.87 -0.85 1.09
C GLY A 151 -8.49 -0.92 -0.30
N ALA A 152 -9.67 -1.55 -0.42
CA ALA A 152 -10.41 -1.56 -1.69
C ALA A 152 -10.81 -0.14 -2.12
N GLY A 153 -11.32 0.67 -1.18
CA GLY A 153 -11.74 2.04 -1.48
C GLY A 153 -10.61 2.98 -1.89
N GLY A 154 -9.40 2.81 -1.35
CA GLY A 154 -8.20 3.56 -1.76
C GLY A 154 -7.84 3.28 -3.20
N GLU A 155 -7.71 2.00 -3.52
CA GLU A 155 -7.35 1.53 -4.85
C GLU A 155 -8.38 1.95 -5.92
N ILE A 156 -9.69 1.89 -5.61
CA ILE A 156 -10.77 2.43 -6.48
C ILE A 156 -10.58 3.91 -6.82
N ARG A 157 -10.13 4.72 -5.84
CA ARG A 157 -9.93 6.15 -6.07
C ARG A 157 -8.76 6.40 -6.99
N ASP A 158 -7.70 5.60 -6.90
CA ASP A 158 -6.56 5.70 -7.82
C ASP A 158 -6.95 5.35 -9.26
N GLU A 159 -7.75 4.30 -9.44
CA GLU A 159 -8.32 3.98 -10.75
C GLU A 159 -9.13 5.18 -11.28
N GLY A 160 -10.05 5.73 -10.48
CA GLY A 160 -10.90 6.86 -10.88
C GLY A 160 -10.14 8.16 -11.14
N ALA A 161 -9.04 8.39 -10.42
CA ALA A 161 -8.22 9.59 -10.52
C ALA A 161 -7.15 9.53 -11.63
N THR A 162 -7.00 8.39 -12.31
CA THR A 162 -6.01 8.23 -13.39
C THR A 162 -6.28 9.22 -14.53
N GLY A 163 -5.24 9.94 -14.96
CA GLY A 163 -5.28 10.94 -16.01
C GLY A 163 -6.18 12.13 -15.68
N ARG A 164 -7.28 12.28 -16.41
CA ARG A 164 -8.28 13.36 -16.21
C ARG A 164 -9.62 12.81 -15.74
N GLY A 165 -9.61 11.63 -15.13
CA GLY A 165 -10.78 10.86 -14.77
C GLY A 165 -10.91 9.60 -15.61
N ALA A 166 -10.98 8.45 -14.95
CA ALA A 166 -11.26 7.16 -15.56
C ALA A 166 -12.39 6.44 -14.82
N LYS A 167 -12.73 5.22 -15.24
CA LYS A 167 -13.84 4.45 -14.66
C LYS A 167 -13.38 3.06 -14.24
N PRO A 168 -13.45 2.73 -12.93
CA PRO A 168 -13.20 1.38 -12.46
C PRO A 168 -14.13 0.34 -13.09
N LYS A 169 -13.64 -0.89 -13.26
CA LYS A 169 -14.38 -1.96 -13.95
C LYS A 169 -14.50 -3.27 -13.20
N ALA A 170 -13.39 -3.80 -12.67
CA ALA A 170 -13.38 -5.08 -11.97
C ALA A 170 -12.25 -5.07 -10.95
N GLY A 171 -12.50 -5.64 -9.77
CA GLY A 171 -11.50 -5.77 -8.71
C GLY A 171 -10.98 -7.19 -8.54
N LEU A 172 -9.81 -7.32 -7.91
CA LEU A 172 -9.30 -8.56 -7.35
C LEU A 172 -9.00 -8.38 -5.86
N THR A 173 -8.89 -9.47 -5.11
CA THR A 173 -8.59 -9.44 -3.67
C THR A 173 -7.68 -10.60 -3.31
N GLY A 174 -6.69 -10.34 -2.45
CA GLY A 174 -5.77 -11.34 -1.92
C GLY A 174 -5.61 -11.19 -0.41
N PHE A 175 -5.64 -12.32 0.29
CA PHE A 175 -5.32 -12.39 1.72
C PHE A 175 -4.23 -13.44 1.94
N THR A 176 -3.28 -13.11 2.81
CA THR A 176 -2.30 -14.06 3.33
C THR A 176 -2.28 -13.88 4.85
N VAL A 177 -2.55 -14.96 5.58
CA VAL A 177 -2.62 -14.98 7.04
C VAL A 177 -1.87 -16.20 7.58
N SER A 178 -1.57 -16.21 8.88
CA SER A 178 -1.07 -17.41 9.56
C SER A 178 -2.17 -18.49 9.66
N ASN A 179 -1.89 -19.60 10.35
CA ASN A 179 -2.87 -20.66 10.57
C ASN A 179 -4.16 -20.16 11.23
N LEU A 180 -5.30 -20.71 10.82
CA LEU A 180 -6.61 -20.23 11.23
C LEU A 180 -6.97 -20.71 12.63
N MET A 181 -6.51 -21.89 13.03
CA MET A 181 -6.83 -22.47 14.34
C MET A 181 -8.35 -22.52 14.60
N VAL A 182 -9.13 -22.97 13.60
CA VAL A 182 -10.60 -22.99 13.70
C VAL A 182 -11.04 -23.91 14.83
N THR A 183 -11.86 -23.40 15.75
CA THR A 183 -12.38 -24.17 16.89
C THR A 183 -13.07 -25.45 16.40
N HIS A 184 -12.69 -26.60 16.98
CA HIS A 184 -13.16 -27.95 16.60
C HIS A 184 -12.71 -28.45 15.21
N ALA A 185 -11.86 -27.72 14.49
CA ALA A 185 -11.36 -28.11 13.17
C ALA A 185 -9.85 -27.82 12.97
N VAL A 186 -9.09 -27.76 14.08
CA VAL A 186 -7.64 -27.55 14.06
C VAL A 186 -6.94 -28.69 13.31
N GLN A 187 -6.05 -28.33 12.40
CA GLN A 187 -5.33 -29.29 11.58
C GLN A 187 -3.98 -29.68 12.19
N PRO A 188 -3.44 -30.89 11.91
CA PRO A 188 -2.20 -31.37 12.52
C PRO A 188 -0.97 -30.48 12.27
N TRP A 189 -0.96 -29.69 11.19
CA TRP A 189 0.12 -28.77 10.86
C TRP A 189 0.00 -27.39 11.52
N GLU A 190 -1.13 -27.07 12.16
CA GLU A 190 -1.34 -25.78 12.81
C GLU A 190 -0.73 -25.79 14.22
N ASN A 191 0.59 -25.63 14.27
CA ASN A 191 1.38 -25.75 15.50
C ASN A 191 2.61 -24.83 15.47
N ALA A 192 3.23 -24.60 16.63
CA ALA A 192 4.39 -23.73 16.81
C ALA A 192 5.74 -24.36 16.45
N ARG A 193 5.78 -25.28 15.47
CA ARG A 193 7.04 -25.91 15.05
C ARG A 193 7.97 -24.90 14.37
N ASP A 194 9.26 -25.00 14.66
CA ASP A 194 10.28 -24.19 14.03
C ASP A 194 10.39 -24.50 12.52
N VAL A 195 10.04 -23.53 11.69
CA VAL A 195 10.10 -23.63 10.23
C VAL A 195 11.52 -23.40 9.68
N ALA A 196 12.45 -22.89 10.48
CA ALA A 196 13.86 -22.73 10.11
C ALA A 196 14.64 -24.04 10.24
N GLN A 197 14.14 -25.04 10.97
CA GLN A 197 14.72 -26.38 10.96
C GLN A 197 14.46 -27.07 9.62
N ALA A 198 15.50 -27.72 9.08
CA ALA A 198 15.37 -28.50 7.86
C ALA A 198 14.31 -29.60 8.04
N PRO A 199 13.46 -29.90 7.04
CA PRO A 199 12.39 -30.89 7.17
C PRO A 199 12.84 -32.26 7.71
N ALA A 200 14.05 -32.71 7.34
CA ALA A 200 14.64 -33.97 7.80
C ALA A 200 14.99 -34.00 9.30
N GLN A 201 15.07 -32.83 9.95
CA GLN A 201 15.40 -32.68 11.36
C GLN A 201 14.16 -32.40 12.23
N ARG A 202 12.98 -32.28 11.61
CA ARG A 202 11.73 -32.03 12.32
C ARG A 202 11.18 -33.34 12.87
N ASP A 203 10.88 -33.38 14.15
CA ASP A 203 10.07 -34.46 14.72
C ASP A 203 8.62 -34.32 14.19
N ALA A 204 8.22 -35.26 13.33
CA ALA A 204 6.90 -35.29 12.72
C ALA A 204 5.77 -35.46 13.76
N LEU A 205 6.08 -36.00 14.95
CA LEU A 205 5.15 -36.26 16.05
C LEU A 205 5.22 -35.24 17.18
N ALA A 206 6.23 -34.36 17.22
CA ALA A 206 6.33 -33.33 18.24
C ALA A 206 5.14 -32.36 18.15
N GLN A 207 4.26 -32.37 19.15
CA GLN A 207 3.22 -31.34 19.24
C GLN A 207 3.89 -30.02 19.62
N GLY A 208 4.13 -29.16 18.63
CA GLY A 208 4.42 -27.75 18.91
C GLY A 208 3.20 -27.15 19.61
N GLY A 209 3.40 -26.28 20.59
CA GLY A 209 2.31 -25.54 21.22
C GLY A 209 1.52 -24.69 20.20
N ILE A 210 0.56 -23.91 20.66
CA ILE A 210 -0.17 -22.97 19.79
C ILE A 210 0.64 -21.68 19.68
N TYR A 211 0.77 -21.14 18.46
CA TYR A 211 1.32 -19.80 18.26
C TYR A 211 0.47 -18.76 18.98
N GLY A 212 1.08 -17.99 19.87
CA GLY A 212 0.45 -16.79 20.41
C GLY A 212 0.36 -15.68 19.36
N LYS A 213 -0.38 -14.63 19.69
CA LYS A 213 -0.39 -13.37 18.94
C LYS A 213 -0.25 -12.20 19.92
N PRO A 214 0.27 -11.03 19.51
CA PRO A 214 0.11 -9.82 20.29
C PRO A 214 -1.36 -9.52 20.61
N ASP A 215 -1.64 -9.04 21.81
CA ASP A 215 -3.02 -8.73 22.24
C ASP A 215 -3.66 -7.61 21.39
N ARG A 216 -2.82 -6.71 20.86
CA ARG A 216 -3.23 -5.54 20.07
C ARG A 216 -3.57 -5.81 18.59
N ILE A 217 -3.46 -7.05 18.12
CA ILE A 217 -3.77 -7.41 16.71
C ILE A 217 -4.87 -8.46 16.64
N ALA A 218 -5.61 -8.48 15.53
CA ALA A 218 -6.58 -9.51 15.19
C ALA A 218 -5.90 -10.88 14.99
N SER A 219 -6.61 -11.98 15.28
CA SER A 219 -6.14 -13.32 14.92
C SER A 219 -6.26 -13.55 13.41
N PRO A 220 -5.50 -14.50 12.84
CA PRO A 220 -5.67 -14.92 11.44
C PRO A 220 -7.12 -15.26 11.08
N LEU A 221 -7.81 -15.98 11.98
CA LEU A 221 -9.23 -16.32 11.81
C LEU A 221 -10.11 -15.07 11.79
N GLN A 222 -9.89 -14.12 12.72
CA GLN A 222 -10.66 -12.88 12.74
C GLN A 222 -10.45 -12.09 11.44
N ILE A 223 -9.21 -12.03 10.93
CA ILE A 223 -8.92 -11.38 9.64
C ILE A 223 -9.71 -12.05 8.52
N MET A 224 -9.77 -13.39 8.48
CA MET A 224 -10.49 -14.11 7.42
C MET A 224 -12.01 -14.12 7.57
N ILE A 225 -12.54 -13.81 8.75
CA ILE A 225 -13.97 -13.60 8.97
C ILE A 225 -14.37 -12.17 8.56
N ASP A 226 -13.65 -11.17 9.05
CA ASP A 226 -14.05 -9.76 8.93
C ASP A 226 -13.47 -9.07 7.68
N GLY A 227 -12.22 -9.37 7.33
CA GLY A 227 -11.50 -8.72 6.24
C GLY A 227 -12.17 -8.93 4.87
N PRO A 228 -12.42 -10.18 4.44
CA PRO A 228 -13.13 -10.43 3.19
C PRO A 228 -14.50 -9.76 3.13
N LEU A 229 -15.25 -9.73 4.24
CA LEU A 229 -16.54 -9.04 4.31
C LEU A 229 -16.38 -7.53 4.16
N GLY A 230 -15.37 -6.92 4.75
CA GLY A 230 -15.08 -5.49 4.62
C GLY A 230 -14.71 -5.09 3.19
N GLY A 231 -13.83 -5.86 2.55
CA GLY A 231 -13.47 -5.66 1.13
C GLY A 231 -14.67 -5.86 0.20
N ALA A 232 -15.44 -6.93 0.41
CA ALA A 232 -16.64 -7.20 -0.37
C ALA A 232 -17.73 -6.14 -0.15
N ALA A 233 -17.93 -5.66 1.08
CA ALA A 233 -18.89 -4.60 1.38
C ALA A 233 -18.61 -3.35 0.54
N PHE A 234 -17.35 -2.92 0.48
CA PHE A 234 -16.98 -1.75 -0.33
C PHE A 234 -17.21 -1.99 -1.83
N ASN A 235 -16.74 -3.12 -2.37
CA ASN A 235 -16.89 -3.44 -3.80
C ASN A 235 -18.37 -3.58 -4.20
N ASN A 236 -19.18 -4.24 -3.35
CA ASN A 236 -20.62 -4.41 -3.58
C ASN A 236 -21.38 -3.09 -3.54
N GLU A 237 -21.11 -2.24 -2.54
CA GLU A 237 -21.77 -0.94 -2.39
C GLU A 237 -21.36 0.05 -3.50
N PHE A 238 -20.08 0.07 -3.85
CA PHE A 238 -19.56 0.88 -4.95
C PHE A 238 -20.05 0.38 -6.32
N GLY A 239 -20.19 -0.94 -6.49
CA GLY A 239 -20.65 -1.58 -7.72
C GLY A 239 -19.55 -1.89 -8.72
N ARG A 240 -18.48 -2.60 -8.27
CA ARG A 240 -17.47 -3.19 -9.15
C ARG A 240 -17.15 -4.64 -8.79
#